data_AF-A0A1H2BAH6-F1
#
_entry.id   AF-A0A1H2BAH6-F1
#
_cell.length_a   1.000
_cell.length_b   1.000
_cell.length_c   1.000
_cell.angle_alpha   90.00
_cell.angle_beta   90.00
_cell.angle_gamma   90.00
#
_symmetry.space_group_name_H-M   'P 1'
#
loop_
_entity.id
_entity.type
_entity.pdbx_description
1 polymer ?
#
loop_
_entity_poly.entity_id
_entity_poly.type
_entity_poly.pdbx_seq_one_letter_code
_entity_poly.pdbx_strand_id
1 'polypeptide(L)'
;MIKTFLQHELKAFWRARNTGKNVAVKIIMGVFILYLLLCALSAGFFLDKILEHAFPGQNVVIAFCGIILIYYIFDLISRMQLQELPTLKVQPYLQLPVKRNALAGYLAATSIISTFNIIPFILFVPFIIKVIAVGSGAGVVWAFVGSVFGITIFNNYLALYIKRKANLNGWIFLIATGILVLICLGDFLWHIYSIKDVSYLFFGHLISLPALVLLPFLLAVGMFYLNFLYLKDNLYLEELNSKKASHKSSTEYPFLNRFGTTGDLAANEIKLILRNKRPNSAIKMSVLFLFYGLIFYNKPAMMHTDYPVVFVGMFMTGIFIINYGQFMFSWQAAHFDGLLVNKIKFNDFLKAKYLLFTLVSTLAFILTIPYVYFGWRVLIIHFVMYLWNLGVNTTIILYFANRNSRRIDLSKGAAFNWEGVGGTQWLISLPLLITPILVYLPFSLLHYRDLGLAVLGAAGLVMILIRSTLINKLEADFYKRKYTIAEGFRNK
;
A
#
# COMPACT_ATOMS: atom_id res chain seq x y z
N MET A 1 14.20 -31.55 -3.48
CA MET A 1 13.79 -30.42 -4.35
C MET A 1 13.43 -29.15 -3.58
N ILE A 2 12.54 -29.17 -2.59
CA ILE A 2 12.17 -27.96 -1.82
C ILE A 2 13.39 -27.24 -1.20
N LYS A 3 14.30 -28.00 -0.57
CA LYS A 3 15.58 -27.47 -0.04
C LYS A 3 16.41 -26.73 -1.10
N THR A 4 16.46 -27.26 -2.33
CA THR A 4 17.18 -26.66 -3.46
C THR A 4 16.56 -25.32 -3.86
N PHE A 5 15.23 -25.23 -3.90
CA PHE A 5 14.55 -23.96 -4.20
C PHE A 5 14.77 -22.90 -3.12
N LEU A 6 14.72 -23.29 -1.84
CA LEU A 6 15.05 -22.37 -0.73
C LEU A 6 16.50 -21.89 -0.80
N GLN A 7 17.45 -22.77 -1.19
CA GLN A 7 18.84 -22.36 -1.41
C GLN A 7 18.97 -21.39 -2.58
N HIS A 8 18.23 -21.57 -3.67
CA HIS A 8 18.22 -20.63 -4.79
C HIS A 8 17.65 -19.27 -4.36
N GLU A 9 16.61 -19.26 -3.53
CA GLU A 9 16.04 -18.03 -2.97
C GLU A 9 17.03 -17.28 -2.08
N LEU A 10 17.72 -17.99 -1.19
CA LEU A 10 18.77 -17.42 -0.35
C LEU A 10 19.90 -16.84 -1.20
N LYS A 11 20.37 -17.60 -2.21
CA LYS A 11 21.40 -17.14 -3.15
C LYS A 11 20.94 -15.91 -3.94
N ALA A 12 19.69 -15.86 -4.38
CA ALA A 12 19.13 -14.72 -5.08
C ALA A 12 19.08 -13.46 -4.20
N PHE A 13 18.69 -13.61 -2.93
CA PHE A 13 18.70 -12.52 -1.95
C PHE A 13 20.12 -11.95 -1.73
N TRP A 14 21.11 -12.81 -1.51
CA TRP A 14 22.50 -12.38 -1.30
C TRP A 14 23.16 -11.81 -2.55
N ARG A 15 22.86 -12.36 -3.73
CA ARG A 15 23.42 -11.90 -5.02
C ARG A 15 22.71 -10.69 -5.61
N ALA A 16 21.59 -10.24 -5.03
CA ALA A 16 20.92 -9.04 -5.50
C ALA A 16 21.85 -7.80 -5.34
N ARG A 17 22.13 -7.11 -6.46
CA ARG A 17 23.07 -5.98 -6.55
C ARG A 17 22.73 -4.81 -5.61
N ASN A 18 21.49 -4.75 -5.10
CA ASN A 18 21.01 -3.73 -4.16
C ASN A 18 21.18 -4.12 -2.68
N THR A 19 21.75 -5.29 -2.37
CA THR A 19 21.94 -5.73 -0.98
C THR A 19 22.93 -4.83 -0.23
N GLY A 20 23.89 -4.21 -0.93
CA GLY A 20 24.89 -3.31 -0.33
C GLY A 20 24.60 -1.80 -0.42
N LYS A 21 23.81 -1.32 -1.40
CA LYS A 21 23.71 0.14 -1.68
C LYS A 21 22.81 0.94 -0.73
N ASN A 22 22.01 0.27 0.10
CA ASN A 22 20.97 0.91 0.93
C ASN A 22 21.02 0.43 2.39
N VAL A 23 22.22 0.34 2.98
CA VAL A 23 22.41 -0.08 4.39
C VAL A 23 21.55 0.77 5.34
N ALA A 24 21.55 2.11 5.17
CA ALA A 24 20.72 3.01 5.98
C ALA A 24 19.21 2.69 5.88
N VAL A 25 18.69 2.46 4.66
CA VAL A 25 17.28 2.09 4.46
C VAL A 25 16.96 0.73 5.08
N LYS A 26 17.90 -0.23 5.01
CA LYS A 26 17.75 -1.54 5.65
C LYS A 26 17.76 -1.46 7.17
N ILE A 27 18.62 -0.63 7.75
CA ILE A 27 18.66 -0.37 9.19
C ILE A 27 17.33 0.26 9.63
N ILE A 28 16.88 1.31 8.95
CA ILE A 28 15.59 1.97 9.26
C ILE A 28 14.43 0.96 9.14
N MET A 29 14.40 0.14 8.08
CA MET A 29 13.37 -0.88 7.91
C MET A 29 13.46 -1.98 8.97
N GLY A 30 14.65 -2.39 9.37
CA GLY A 30 14.87 -3.36 10.44
C GLY A 30 14.41 -2.82 11.80
N VAL A 31 14.75 -1.57 12.12
CA VAL A 31 14.28 -0.87 13.32
C VAL A 31 12.75 -0.73 13.31
N PHE A 32 12.16 -0.38 12.17
CA PHE A 32 10.70 -0.27 12.03
C PHE A 32 10.00 -1.63 12.22
N ILE A 33 10.52 -2.71 11.63
CA ILE A 33 10.00 -4.07 11.84
C ILE A 33 10.14 -4.47 13.31
N LEU A 34 11.29 -4.23 13.93
CA LEU A 34 11.52 -4.52 15.35
C LEU A 34 10.54 -3.75 16.24
N TYR A 35 10.33 -2.45 15.96
CA TYR A 35 9.35 -1.62 16.63
C TYR A 35 7.94 -2.20 16.53
N LEU A 36 7.49 -2.60 15.33
CA LEU A 36 6.18 -3.23 15.14
C LEU A 36 6.05 -4.56 15.89
N LEU A 37 7.10 -5.39 15.90
CA LEU A 37 7.12 -6.64 16.66
C LEU A 37 7.06 -6.40 18.17
N LEU A 38 7.77 -5.37 18.68
CA LEU A 38 7.71 -4.97 20.08
C LEU A 38 6.33 -4.42 20.47
N CYS A 39 5.68 -3.65 19.60
CA CYS A 39 4.30 -3.22 19.80
C CYS A 39 3.34 -4.41 19.86
N ALA A 40 3.46 -5.37 18.94
CA ALA A 40 2.63 -6.58 18.94
C ALA A 40 2.84 -7.43 20.20
N LEU A 41 4.11 -7.59 20.63
CA LEU A 41 4.45 -8.33 21.85
C LEU A 41 3.90 -7.63 23.10
N SER A 42 4.02 -6.30 23.15
CA SER A 42 3.48 -5.48 24.24
C SER A 42 1.95 -5.57 24.29
N ALA A 43 1.28 -5.50 23.14
CA ALA A 43 -0.16 -5.71 23.04
C ALA A 43 -0.57 -7.10 23.52
N GLY A 44 0.20 -8.14 23.18
CA GLY A 44 -0.04 -9.50 23.65
C GLY A 44 0.17 -9.69 25.16
N PHE A 45 1.21 -9.06 25.73
CA PHE A 45 1.51 -9.15 27.17
C PHE A 45 0.49 -8.40 28.05
N PHE A 46 0.00 -7.26 27.57
CA PHE A 46 -1.03 -6.45 28.23
C PHE A 46 -2.46 -6.75 27.74
N LEU A 47 -2.65 -7.86 27.01
CA LEU A 47 -3.94 -8.20 26.43
C LEU A 47 -5.02 -8.40 27.51
N ASP A 48 -4.65 -8.88 28.69
CA ASP A 48 -5.53 -8.97 29.86
C ASP A 48 -6.11 -7.61 30.27
N LYS A 49 -5.26 -6.60 30.44
CA LYS A 49 -5.70 -5.24 30.79
C LYS A 49 -6.51 -4.58 29.67
N ILE A 50 -6.12 -4.83 28.41
CA ILE A 50 -6.86 -4.33 27.24
C ILE A 50 -8.28 -4.92 27.25
N LEU A 51 -8.41 -6.22 27.52
CA LEU A 51 -9.71 -6.90 27.57
C LEU A 51 -10.56 -6.46 28.76
N GLU A 52 -9.96 -6.26 29.93
CA GLU A 52 -10.67 -5.71 31.11
C GLU A 52 -11.26 -4.32 30.83
N HIS A 53 -10.51 -3.46 30.14
CA HIS A 53 -10.98 -2.12 29.79
C HIS A 53 -12.01 -2.13 28.65
N ALA A 54 -11.84 -3.00 27.66
CA ALA A 54 -12.74 -3.13 26.51
C ALA A 54 -14.07 -3.82 26.88
N PHE A 55 -14.06 -4.74 27.83
CA PHE A 55 -15.22 -5.50 28.28
C PHE A 55 -15.32 -5.46 29.82
N PRO A 56 -15.68 -4.29 30.40
CA PRO A 56 -15.75 -4.14 31.84
C PRO A 56 -16.77 -5.10 32.46
N GLY A 57 -16.37 -5.79 33.53
CA GLY A 57 -17.23 -6.74 34.25
C GLY A 57 -17.30 -8.15 33.66
N GLN A 58 -16.61 -8.44 32.56
CA GLN A 58 -16.52 -9.79 32.00
C GLN A 58 -15.23 -10.50 32.41
N ASN A 59 -15.29 -11.83 32.61
CA ASN A 59 -14.09 -12.63 32.84
C ASN A 59 -13.14 -12.54 31.62
N VAL A 60 -11.87 -12.24 31.88
CA VAL A 60 -10.84 -12.01 30.85
C VAL A 60 -10.67 -13.21 29.91
N VAL A 61 -10.85 -14.45 30.40
CA VAL A 61 -10.77 -15.66 29.57
C VAL A 61 -11.94 -15.76 28.59
N ILE A 62 -13.15 -15.39 29.04
CA ILE A 62 -14.35 -15.37 28.17
C ILE A 62 -14.17 -14.29 27.10
N ALA A 63 -13.72 -13.10 27.48
CA ALA A 63 -13.44 -12.01 26.56
C ALA A 63 -12.36 -12.42 25.54
N PHE A 64 -11.28 -13.05 25.98
CA PHE A 64 -10.22 -13.57 25.12
C PHE A 64 -10.74 -14.59 24.11
N CYS A 65 -11.46 -15.62 24.56
CA CYS A 65 -12.03 -16.64 23.68
C CYS A 65 -13.00 -16.04 22.65
N GLY A 66 -13.69 -14.94 23.00
CA GLY A 66 -14.59 -14.21 22.11
C GLY A 66 -13.89 -13.42 21.00
N ILE A 67 -12.65 -12.96 21.18
CA ILE A 67 -11.97 -12.09 20.20
C ILE A 67 -11.13 -12.84 19.15
N ILE A 68 -10.82 -14.13 19.36
CA ILE A 68 -9.87 -14.84 18.50
C ILE A 68 -10.38 -14.97 17.06
N LEU A 69 -11.64 -15.36 16.83
CA LEU A 69 -12.17 -15.42 15.46
C LEU A 69 -12.30 -14.03 14.82
N ILE A 70 -12.65 -13.00 15.60
CA ILE A 70 -12.72 -11.62 15.14
C ILE A 70 -11.34 -11.18 14.61
N TYR A 71 -10.29 -11.49 15.36
CA TYR A 71 -8.92 -11.27 14.91
C TYR A 71 -8.63 -12.00 13.59
N TYR A 72 -9.02 -13.27 13.44
CA TYR A 72 -8.74 -14.02 12.20
C TYR A 72 -9.54 -13.53 10.98
N ILE A 73 -10.73 -12.96 11.17
CA ILE A 73 -11.48 -12.27 10.12
C ILE A 73 -10.71 -11.02 9.67
N PHE A 74 -10.23 -10.22 10.62
CA PHE A 74 -9.40 -9.06 10.30
C PHE A 74 -8.07 -9.47 9.63
N ASP A 75 -7.43 -10.53 10.13
CA ASP A 75 -6.23 -11.12 9.56
C ASP A 75 -6.50 -11.57 8.11
N LEU A 76 -7.64 -12.21 7.81
CA LEU A 76 -8.02 -12.62 6.46
C LEU A 76 -8.14 -11.43 5.51
N ILE A 77 -8.86 -10.38 5.93
CA ILE A 77 -9.03 -9.14 5.15
C ILE A 77 -7.66 -8.50 4.89
N SER A 78 -6.85 -8.39 5.94
CA SER A 78 -5.52 -7.80 5.86
C SER A 78 -4.60 -8.60 4.92
N ARG A 79 -4.62 -9.93 4.96
CA ARG A 79 -3.84 -10.81 4.07
C ARG A 79 -4.28 -10.71 2.62
N MET A 80 -5.59 -10.73 2.37
CA MET A 80 -6.13 -10.57 1.02
C MET A 80 -5.59 -9.31 0.35
N GLN A 81 -5.47 -8.22 1.12
CA GLN A 81 -4.87 -6.98 0.67
C GLN A 81 -3.33 -7.07 0.61
N LEU A 82 -2.67 -7.26 1.76
CA LEU A 82 -1.24 -7.03 1.97
C LEU A 82 -0.34 -8.23 1.60
N GLN A 83 -0.81 -9.47 1.69
CA GLN A 83 0.04 -10.65 1.49
C GLN A 83 0.21 -10.98 0.00
N GLU A 84 1.43 -10.89 -0.54
CA GLU A 84 1.70 -11.19 -1.95
C GLU A 84 1.72 -12.69 -2.27
N LEU A 85 1.38 -13.04 -3.52
CA LEU A 85 1.48 -14.41 -4.02
C LEU A 85 2.94 -14.75 -4.38
N PRO A 86 3.48 -15.92 -3.98
CA PRO A 86 4.86 -16.30 -4.30
C PRO A 86 5.10 -16.70 -5.77
N THR A 87 4.16 -16.43 -6.69
CA THR A 87 4.13 -16.97 -8.07
C THR A 87 5.27 -16.49 -8.97
N LEU A 88 5.78 -15.26 -8.79
CA LEU A 88 6.87 -14.71 -9.59
C LEU A 88 8.18 -15.50 -9.44
N LYS A 89 8.35 -16.24 -8.33
CA LYS A 89 9.58 -16.99 -8.03
C LYS A 89 9.68 -18.31 -8.79
N VAL A 90 8.58 -18.79 -9.38
CA VAL A 90 8.51 -20.13 -9.98
C VAL A 90 8.60 -20.12 -11.51
N GLN A 91 8.37 -18.98 -12.16
CA GLN A 91 8.39 -18.86 -13.62
C GLN A 91 9.63 -19.47 -14.30
N PRO A 92 10.88 -19.28 -13.81
CA PRO A 92 12.05 -19.88 -14.43
C PRO A 92 12.06 -21.41 -14.38
N TYR A 93 11.42 -22.02 -13.38
CA TYR A 93 11.36 -23.47 -13.25
C TYR A 93 10.27 -24.10 -14.11
N LEU A 94 9.30 -23.32 -14.62
CA LEU A 94 8.25 -23.85 -15.50
C LEU A 94 8.77 -24.29 -16.86
N GLN A 95 9.92 -23.77 -17.28
CA GLN A 95 10.60 -24.15 -18.51
C GLN A 95 11.53 -25.37 -18.32
N LEU A 96 11.78 -25.77 -17.07
CA LEU A 96 12.65 -26.89 -16.73
C LEU A 96 11.80 -28.16 -16.50
N PRO A 97 12.37 -29.37 -16.67
CA PRO A 97 11.67 -30.64 -16.45
C PRO A 97 11.48 -30.94 -14.94
N VAL A 98 10.87 -30.01 -14.21
CA VAL A 98 10.57 -30.13 -12.78
C VAL A 98 9.12 -30.57 -12.59
N LYS A 99 8.91 -31.60 -11.75
CA LYS A 99 7.55 -32.10 -11.45
C LYS A 99 6.68 -30.99 -10.86
N ARG A 100 5.47 -30.79 -11.40
CA ARG A 100 4.50 -29.78 -10.93
C ARG A 100 4.17 -29.89 -9.45
N ASN A 101 4.07 -31.12 -8.93
CA ASN A 101 3.84 -31.37 -7.50
C ASN A 101 4.94 -30.74 -6.62
N ALA A 102 6.20 -30.74 -7.07
CA ALA A 102 7.30 -30.13 -6.35
C ALA A 102 7.22 -28.60 -6.35
N LEU A 103 6.75 -28.00 -7.46
CA LEU A 103 6.53 -26.56 -7.58
C LEU A 103 5.33 -26.09 -6.74
N ALA A 104 4.21 -26.81 -6.78
CA ALA A 104 3.04 -26.53 -5.95
C ALA A 104 3.37 -26.66 -4.45
N GLY A 105 4.09 -27.71 -4.07
CA GLY A 105 4.55 -27.91 -2.70
C GLY A 105 5.54 -26.83 -2.23
N TYR A 106 6.45 -26.39 -3.11
CA TYR A 106 7.33 -25.26 -2.83
C TYR A 106 6.56 -23.96 -2.59
N LEU A 107 5.64 -23.59 -3.49
CA LEU A 107 4.82 -22.38 -3.33
C LEU A 107 3.99 -22.42 -2.03
N ALA A 108 3.44 -23.58 -1.68
CA ALA A 108 2.68 -23.76 -0.46
C ALA A 108 3.56 -23.65 0.80
N ALA A 109 4.75 -24.24 0.79
CA ALA A 109 5.71 -24.16 1.90
C ALA A 109 6.26 -22.75 2.09
N THR A 110 6.64 -22.06 1.02
CA THR A 110 7.13 -20.67 1.09
C THR A 110 6.07 -19.73 1.69
N SER A 111 4.78 -20.01 1.47
CA SER A 111 3.72 -19.18 2.02
C SER A 111 3.55 -19.27 3.54
N ILE A 112 4.01 -20.37 4.17
CA ILE A 112 4.01 -20.51 5.63
C ILE A 112 5.02 -19.56 6.26
N ILE A 113 6.10 -19.24 5.55
CA ILE A 113 7.14 -18.29 5.98
C ILE A 113 6.68 -16.87 5.65
N SER A 114 5.61 -16.42 6.31
CA SER A 114 5.05 -15.07 6.18
C SER A 114 4.98 -14.40 7.54
N THR A 115 5.26 -13.09 7.60
CA THR A 115 5.12 -12.29 8.83
C THR A 115 3.72 -12.40 9.43
N PHE A 116 2.68 -12.47 8.58
CA PHE A 116 1.31 -12.67 9.03
C PHE A 116 1.10 -13.97 9.82
N ASN A 117 1.90 -15.01 9.58
CA ASN A 117 1.78 -16.26 10.32
C ASN A 117 2.48 -16.21 11.69
N ILE A 118 3.34 -15.22 11.92
CA ILE A 118 4.08 -15.07 13.18
C ILE A 118 3.32 -14.16 14.15
N ILE A 119 2.65 -13.11 13.66
CA ILE A 119 1.92 -12.13 14.48
C ILE A 119 0.91 -12.76 15.45
N PRO A 120 0.04 -13.72 15.05
CA PRO A 120 -0.93 -14.32 15.96
C PRO A 120 -0.27 -14.99 17.18
N PHE A 121 0.92 -15.58 17.00
CA PHE A 121 1.65 -16.20 18.11
C PHE A 121 2.20 -15.15 19.06
N ILE A 122 2.80 -14.08 18.52
CA ILE A 122 3.33 -12.98 19.34
C ILE A 122 2.20 -12.32 20.14
N LEU A 123 1.01 -12.21 19.55
CA LEU A 123 -0.14 -11.59 20.19
C LEU A 123 -0.79 -12.49 21.24
N PHE A 124 -1.04 -13.77 20.93
CA PHE A 124 -1.86 -14.63 21.79
C PHE A 124 -1.08 -15.52 22.74
N VAL A 125 0.12 -15.98 22.38
CA VAL A 125 0.90 -16.90 23.23
C VAL A 125 1.26 -16.29 24.60
N PRO A 126 1.67 -15.01 24.71
CA PRO A 126 1.93 -14.40 26.02
C PRO A 126 0.71 -14.43 26.94
N PHE A 127 -0.49 -14.13 26.41
CA PHE A 127 -1.74 -14.21 27.16
C PHE A 127 -2.08 -15.65 27.58
N ILE A 128 -1.96 -16.62 26.65
CA ILE A 128 -2.22 -18.03 26.94
C ILE A 128 -1.33 -18.51 28.10
N ILE A 129 -0.04 -18.16 28.09
CA ILE A 129 0.89 -18.54 29.15
C ILE A 129 0.56 -17.82 30.46
N LYS A 130 0.30 -16.51 30.42
CA LYS A 130 0.07 -15.69 31.61
C LYS A 130 -1.24 -16.00 32.32
N VAL A 131 -2.30 -16.27 31.58
CA VAL A 131 -3.67 -16.38 32.12
C VAL A 131 -4.17 -17.82 32.08
N ILE A 132 -4.07 -18.49 30.93
CA ILE A 132 -4.64 -19.85 30.77
C ILE A 132 -3.78 -20.90 31.47
N ALA A 133 -2.45 -20.79 31.43
CA ALA A 133 -1.57 -21.79 32.05
C ALA A 133 -1.74 -21.87 33.58
N VAL A 134 -2.03 -20.74 34.23
CA VAL A 134 -2.23 -20.65 35.69
C VAL A 134 -3.52 -21.36 36.11
N GLY A 135 -4.53 -21.44 35.25
CA GLY A 135 -5.86 -21.96 35.58
C GLY A 135 -6.26 -23.28 34.92
N SER A 136 -5.55 -23.78 33.89
CA SER A 136 -6.09 -24.86 33.03
C SER A 136 -5.10 -25.97 32.66
N GLY A 137 -3.89 -25.99 33.23
CA GLY A 137 -2.91 -27.06 33.01
C GLY A 137 -2.29 -27.08 31.61
N ALA A 138 -1.20 -27.85 31.44
CA ALA A 138 -0.39 -27.82 30.21
C ALA A 138 -1.13 -28.32 28.95
N GLY A 139 -2.05 -29.28 29.10
CA GLY A 139 -2.81 -29.84 27.98
C GLY A 139 -3.71 -28.80 27.30
N VAL A 140 -4.40 -27.98 28.09
CA VAL A 140 -5.25 -26.89 27.58
C VAL A 140 -4.39 -25.81 26.90
N VAL A 141 -3.26 -25.44 27.50
CA VAL A 141 -2.31 -24.48 26.91
C VAL A 141 -1.88 -24.92 25.50
N TRP A 142 -1.45 -26.17 25.35
CA TRP A 142 -1.06 -26.69 24.04
C TRP A 142 -2.22 -26.78 23.06
N ALA A 143 -3.44 -27.06 23.53
CA ALA A 143 -4.63 -27.05 22.67
C ALA A 143 -4.96 -25.63 22.16
N PHE A 144 -4.82 -24.59 22.98
CA PHE A 144 -4.96 -23.20 22.55
C PHE A 144 -3.87 -22.81 21.54
N VAL A 145 -2.60 -23.07 21.86
CA VAL A 145 -1.48 -22.76 20.93
C VAL A 145 -1.62 -23.52 19.62
N GLY A 146 -2.02 -24.79 19.67
CA GLY A 146 -2.29 -25.62 18.50
C GLY A 146 -3.47 -25.11 17.68
N SER A 147 -4.52 -24.59 18.32
CA SER A 147 -5.69 -24.02 17.63
C SER A 147 -5.33 -22.73 16.91
N VAL A 148 -4.55 -21.85 17.55
CA VAL A 148 -3.96 -20.66 16.93
C VAL A 148 -3.12 -21.08 15.71
N PHE A 149 -2.29 -22.12 15.83
CA PHE A 149 -1.51 -22.63 14.71
C PHE A 149 -2.36 -23.15 13.55
N GLY A 150 -3.33 -24.02 13.83
CA GLY A 150 -4.23 -24.58 12.82
C GLY A 150 -5.01 -23.49 12.07
N ILE A 151 -5.63 -22.56 12.80
CA ILE A 151 -6.40 -21.47 12.18
C ILE A 151 -5.48 -20.52 11.40
N THR A 152 -4.27 -20.24 11.88
CA THR A 152 -3.30 -19.41 11.13
C THR A 152 -2.96 -20.03 9.77
N ILE A 153 -2.72 -21.35 9.73
CA ILE A 153 -2.42 -22.06 8.47
C ILE A 153 -3.65 -22.10 7.56
N PHE A 154 -4.82 -22.40 8.11
CA PHE A 154 -6.08 -22.34 7.38
C PHE A 154 -6.28 -20.97 6.74
N ASN A 155 -6.15 -19.90 7.52
CA ASN A 155 -6.37 -18.52 7.09
C ASN A 155 -5.37 -18.11 6.01
N ASN A 156 -4.10 -18.52 6.16
CA ASN A 156 -3.06 -18.31 5.15
C ASN A 156 -3.45 -18.94 3.80
N TYR A 157 -3.83 -20.21 3.78
CA TYR A 157 -4.19 -20.89 2.52
C TYR A 157 -5.52 -20.40 1.93
N LEU A 158 -6.49 -20.03 2.77
CA LEU A 158 -7.74 -19.41 2.36
C LEU A 158 -7.50 -18.06 1.67
N ALA A 159 -6.72 -17.17 2.30
CA ALA A 159 -6.36 -15.88 1.72
C ALA A 159 -5.69 -16.04 0.34
N LEU A 160 -4.73 -16.97 0.23
CA LEU A 160 -4.03 -17.24 -1.02
C LEU A 160 -4.96 -17.83 -2.10
N TYR A 161 -5.89 -18.70 -1.71
CA TYR A 161 -6.84 -19.31 -2.63
C TYR A 161 -7.79 -18.25 -3.22
N ILE A 162 -8.41 -17.42 -2.37
CA ILE A 162 -9.28 -16.32 -2.79
C ILE A 162 -8.50 -15.36 -3.69
N LYS A 163 -7.29 -14.98 -3.30
CA LYS A 163 -6.46 -14.04 -4.06
C LYS A 163 -6.06 -14.56 -5.43
N ARG A 164 -5.79 -15.86 -5.59
CA ARG A 164 -5.51 -16.45 -6.90
C ARG A 164 -6.75 -16.46 -7.80
N LYS A 165 -7.91 -16.87 -7.28
CA LYS A 165 -9.16 -16.81 -8.04
C LYS A 165 -9.54 -15.37 -8.41
N ALA A 166 -9.32 -14.42 -7.51
CA ALA A 166 -9.52 -12.99 -7.76
C ALA A 166 -8.64 -12.42 -8.89
N ASN A 167 -7.44 -12.96 -9.10
CA ASN A 167 -6.59 -12.53 -10.21
C ASN A 167 -7.13 -12.96 -11.57
N LEU A 168 -7.81 -14.11 -11.64
CA LEU A 168 -8.50 -14.58 -12.86
C LEU A 168 -9.81 -13.81 -13.10
N ASN A 169 -10.60 -13.61 -12.04
CA ASN A 169 -11.85 -12.87 -12.09
C ASN A 169 -11.95 -11.86 -10.94
N GLY A 170 -11.81 -10.57 -11.28
CA GLY A 170 -11.83 -9.47 -10.31
C GLY A 170 -13.12 -9.39 -9.49
N TRP A 171 -14.24 -9.92 -9.99
CA TRP A 171 -15.50 -10.01 -9.23
C TRP A 171 -15.39 -10.88 -7.99
N ILE A 172 -14.55 -11.91 -8.01
CA ILE A 172 -14.37 -12.81 -6.86
C ILE A 172 -13.80 -12.06 -5.66
N PHE A 173 -12.91 -11.09 -5.90
CA PHE A 173 -12.40 -10.23 -4.83
C PHE A 173 -13.51 -9.37 -4.22
N LEU A 174 -14.35 -8.75 -5.06
CA LEU A 174 -15.46 -7.91 -4.62
C LEU A 174 -16.51 -8.70 -3.86
N ILE A 175 -16.85 -9.90 -4.34
CA ILE A 175 -17.81 -10.79 -3.68
C ILE A 175 -17.26 -11.27 -2.33
N ALA A 176 -16.02 -11.76 -2.28
CA ALA A 176 -15.41 -12.21 -1.03
C ALA A 176 -15.31 -11.08 0.00
N THR A 177 -14.90 -9.89 -0.43
CA THR A 177 -14.83 -8.71 0.44
C THR A 177 -16.23 -8.26 0.87
N GLY A 178 -17.20 -8.25 -0.05
CA GLY A 178 -18.59 -7.91 0.24
C GLY A 178 -19.24 -8.85 1.25
N ILE A 179 -19.00 -10.16 1.13
CA ILE A 179 -19.46 -11.15 2.11
C ILE A 179 -18.84 -10.88 3.49
N LEU A 180 -17.53 -10.65 3.57
CA LEU A 180 -16.87 -10.33 4.85
C LEU A 180 -17.40 -9.03 5.47
N VAL A 181 -17.65 -8.00 4.66
CA VAL A 181 -18.24 -6.74 5.13
C VAL A 181 -19.67 -6.95 5.62
N LEU A 182 -20.50 -7.71 4.90
CA LEU A 182 -21.85 -8.05 5.33
C LEU A 182 -21.84 -8.87 6.62
N ILE A 183 -20.85 -9.75 6.79
CA ILE A 183 -20.68 -10.51 8.03
C ILE A 183 -20.40 -9.55 9.20
N CYS A 184 -19.45 -8.63 9.04
CA CYS A 184 -19.15 -7.64 10.07
C CYS A 184 -20.32 -6.67 10.33
N LEU A 185 -21.06 -6.24 9.30
CA LEU A 185 -22.23 -5.36 9.47
C LEU A 185 -23.37 -6.09 10.20
N GLY A 186 -23.57 -7.38 9.89
CA GLY A 186 -24.53 -8.24 10.57
C GLY A 186 -24.31 -8.34 12.08
N ASP A 187 -23.06 -8.38 12.51
CA ASP A 187 -22.65 -8.42 13.92
C ASP A 187 -22.69 -7.03 14.58
N PHE A 188 -21.95 -6.06 14.03
CA PHE A 188 -21.70 -4.77 14.69
C PHE A 188 -22.79 -3.73 14.51
N LEU A 189 -23.54 -3.73 13.40
CA LEU A 189 -24.54 -2.69 13.09
C LEU A 189 -25.97 -3.22 13.19
N TRP A 190 -26.22 -4.42 12.69
CA TRP A 190 -27.56 -5.01 12.65
C TRP A 190 -27.84 -5.97 13.81
N HIS A 191 -26.82 -6.36 14.57
CA HIS A 191 -26.93 -7.23 15.76
C HIS A 191 -27.74 -8.53 15.52
N ILE A 192 -27.61 -9.12 14.32
CA ILE A 192 -28.35 -10.33 13.91
C ILE A 192 -27.78 -11.58 14.60
N TYR A 193 -26.47 -11.62 14.78
CA TYR A 193 -25.73 -12.67 15.46
C TYR A 193 -24.47 -12.07 16.08
N SER A 194 -23.83 -12.80 16.99
CA SER A 194 -22.59 -12.37 17.67
C SER A 194 -21.41 -13.23 17.24
N ILE A 195 -20.45 -12.66 16.52
CA ILE A 195 -19.21 -13.38 16.15
C ILE A 195 -18.42 -13.73 17.41
N LYS A 196 -18.51 -12.88 18.43
CA LYS A 196 -17.92 -13.11 19.75
C LYS A 196 -18.44 -14.39 20.39
N ASP A 197 -19.75 -14.64 20.29
CA ASP A 197 -20.37 -15.83 20.89
C ASP A 197 -19.98 -17.09 20.12
N VAL A 198 -19.90 -17.02 18.79
CA VAL A 198 -19.39 -18.14 17.95
C VAL A 198 -17.93 -18.44 18.28
N SER A 199 -17.11 -17.41 18.47
CA SER A 199 -15.71 -17.56 18.89
C SER A 199 -15.62 -18.20 20.27
N TYR A 200 -16.40 -17.70 21.24
CA TYR A 200 -16.46 -18.26 22.58
C TYR A 200 -16.96 -19.71 22.59
N LEU A 201 -17.94 -20.05 21.74
CA LEU A 201 -18.46 -21.41 21.63
C LEU A 201 -17.33 -22.40 21.29
N PHE A 202 -16.43 -22.06 20.39
CA PHE A 202 -15.29 -22.93 20.06
C PHE A 202 -14.17 -22.86 21.11
N PHE A 203 -13.66 -21.65 21.39
CA PHE A 203 -12.48 -21.47 22.25
C PHE A 203 -12.76 -21.64 23.74
N GLY A 204 -13.97 -21.37 24.20
CA GLY A 204 -14.40 -21.67 25.57
C GLY A 204 -14.44 -23.18 25.83
N HIS A 205 -14.98 -23.98 24.88
CA HIS A 205 -15.02 -25.44 25.00
C HIS A 205 -13.63 -26.10 24.86
N LEU A 206 -12.62 -25.40 24.36
CA LEU A 206 -11.23 -25.87 24.35
C LEU A 206 -10.66 -26.06 25.77
N ILE A 207 -11.21 -25.35 26.77
CA ILE A 207 -10.82 -25.49 28.18
C ILE A 207 -11.28 -26.83 28.74
N SER A 208 -12.52 -27.24 28.44
CA SER A 208 -13.11 -28.50 28.93
C SER A 208 -12.79 -29.69 28.03
N LEU A 209 -12.62 -29.48 26.73
CA LEU A 209 -12.35 -30.51 25.73
C LEU A 209 -11.15 -30.11 24.82
N PRO A 210 -9.90 -30.29 25.30
CA PRO A 210 -8.69 -29.96 24.55
C PRO A 210 -8.57 -30.65 23.18
N ALA A 211 -9.23 -31.80 22.99
CA ALA A 211 -9.25 -32.55 21.74
C ALA A 211 -9.87 -31.77 20.56
N LEU A 212 -10.64 -30.71 20.82
CA LEU A 212 -11.20 -29.82 19.79
C LEU A 212 -10.14 -29.13 18.94
N VAL A 213 -8.87 -29.10 19.38
CA VAL A 213 -7.72 -28.62 18.59
C VAL A 213 -7.62 -29.30 17.21
N LEU A 214 -8.09 -30.54 17.07
CA LEU A 214 -8.05 -31.28 15.81
C LEU A 214 -8.87 -30.60 14.69
N LEU A 215 -9.93 -29.87 15.02
CA LEU A 215 -10.79 -29.20 14.04
C LEU A 215 -10.02 -28.12 13.23
N PRO A 216 -9.33 -27.14 13.86
CA PRO A 216 -8.41 -26.23 13.19
C PRO A 216 -7.40 -26.91 12.25
N PHE A 217 -6.81 -28.03 12.68
CA PHE A 217 -5.85 -28.77 11.87
C PHE A 217 -6.51 -29.42 10.65
N LEU A 218 -7.69 -30.01 10.81
CA LEU A 218 -8.45 -30.61 9.72
C LEU A 218 -8.81 -29.56 8.67
N LEU A 219 -9.30 -28.39 9.10
CA LEU A 219 -9.57 -27.25 8.21
C LEU A 219 -8.30 -26.80 7.47
N ALA A 220 -7.18 -26.67 8.18
CA ALA A 220 -5.90 -26.28 7.60
C ALA A 220 -5.42 -27.26 6.52
N VAL A 221 -5.51 -28.57 6.78
CA VAL A 221 -5.15 -29.63 5.83
C VAL A 221 -6.09 -29.61 4.61
N GLY A 222 -7.39 -29.46 4.83
CA GLY A 222 -8.37 -29.33 3.74
C GLY A 222 -8.06 -28.15 2.82
N MET A 223 -7.80 -26.97 3.41
CA MET A 223 -7.44 -25.78 2.63
C MET A 223 -6.08 -25.89 1.95
N PHE A 224 -5.09 -26.54 2.59
CA PHE A 224 -3.81 -26.85 1.95
C PHE A 224 -4.03 -27.69 0.69
N TYR A 225 -4.84 -28.75 0.78
CA TYR A 225 -5.10 -29.64 -0.35
C TYR A 225 -5.84 -28.94 -1.49
N LEU A 226 -6.89 -28.15 -1.18
CA LEU A 226 -7.58 -27.32 -2.17
C LEU A 226 -6.63 -26.35 -2.87
N ASN A 227 -5.73 -25.72 -2.11
CA ASN A 227 -4.73 -24.80 -2.65
C ASN A 227 -3.71 -25.52 -3.54
N PHE A 228 -3.29 -26.72 -3.14
CA PHE A 228 -2.34 -27.56 -3.87
C PHE A 228 -2.92 -28.07 -5.20
N LEU A 229 -4.15 -28.60 -5.20
CA LEU A 229 -4.85 -29.02 -6.41
C LEU A 229 -5.02 -27.85 -7.39
N TYR A 230 -5.49 -26.71 -6.89
CA TYR A 230 -5.65 -25.52 -7.70
C TYR A 230 -4.33 -25.08 -8.36
N LEU A 231 -3.21 -25.11 -7.62
CA LEU A 231 -1.90 -24.81 -8.20
C LEU A 231 -1.51 -25.82 -9.27
N LYS A 232 -1.68 -27.11 -9.00
CA LYS A 232 -1.30 -28.16 -9.95
C LYS A 232 -2.00 -28.00 -11.30
N ASP A 233 -3.27 -27.58 -11.27
CA ASP A 233 -4.12 -27.45 -12.45
C ASP A 233 -3.93 -26.11 -13.18
N ASN A 234 -3.45 -25.06 -12.51
CA ASN A 234 -3.38 -23.70 -13.07
C ASN A 234 -1.95 -23.12 -13.18
N LEU A 235 -0.90 -23.95 -13.06
CA LEU A 235 0.49 -23.51 -13.14
C LEU A 235 1.01 -23.47 -14.59
N TYR A 236 0.28 -22.79 -15.48
CA TYR A 236 0.68 -22.59 -16.87
C TYR A 236 1.26 -21.18 -17.10
N LEU A 237 2.30 -21.09 -17.95
CA LEU A 237 2.87 -19.79 -18.37
C LEU A 237 1.82 -18.91 -19.06
N GLU A 238 0.92 -19.53 -19.81
CA GLU A 238 -0.16 -18.85 -20.53
C GLU A 238 -1.22 -18.28 -19.58
N GLU A 239 -1.63 -18.98 -18.53
CA GLU A 239 -2.56 -18.45 -17.53
C GLU A 239 -1.94 -17.35 -16.66
N LEU A 240 -0.62 -17.40 -16.44
CA LEU A 240 0.12 -16.33 -15.77
C LEU A 240 0.29 -15.08 -16.65
N ASN A 241 0.30 -15.24 -17.99
CA ASN A 241 0.46 -14.17 -18.98
C ASN A 241 -0.84 -13.75 -19.68
N SER A 242 -1.99 -14.40 -19.42
CA SER A 242 -3.26 -14.21 -20.13
C SER A 242 -3.99 -12.91 -19.75
N LYS A 243 -3.26 -11.81 -19.53
CA LYS A 243 -3.85 -10.50 -19.79
C LYS A 243 -4.03 -10.40 -21.31
N LYS A 244 -5.18 -10.84 -21.80
CA LYS A 244 -5.70 -10.42 -23.12
C LYS A 244 -5.44 -8.93 -23.22
N ALA A 245 -4.54 -8.54 -24.11
CA ALA A 245 -4.30 -7.14 -24.44
C ALA A 245 -5.57 -6.63 -25.11
N SER A 246 -6.52 -6.16 -24.30
CA SER A 246 -7.61 -5.33 -24.79
C SER A 246 -6.93 -4.13 -25.45
N HIS A 247 -6.95 -4.10 -26.78
CA HIS A 247 -6.63 -2.91 -27.55
C HIS A 247 -7.65 -1.85 -27.17
N LYS A 248 -7.39 -1.09 -26.11
CA LYS A 248 -8.12 0.15 -25.83
C LYS A 248 -7.81 1.11 -26.98
N SER A 249 -8.85 1.51 -27.68
CA SER A 249 -8.81 2.54 -28.72
C SER A 249 -8.00 3.76 -28.25
N SER A 250 -7.17 4.31 -29.14
CA SER A 250 -6.37 5.51 -28.84
C SER A 250 -7.26 6.74 -28.84
N THR A 251 -7.82 7.08 -27.68
CA THR A 251 -8.54 8.35 -27.52
C THR A 251 -7.55 9.51 -27.73
N GLU A 252 -7.81 10.35 -28.72
CA GLU A 252 -7.13 11.62 -28.90
C GLU A 252 -7.72 12.68 -27.96
N TYR A 253 -6.90 13.66 -27.54
CA TYR A 253 -7.32 14.73 -26.63
C TYR A 253 -7.13 16.08 -27.32
N PRO A 254 -8.12 16.54 -28.13
CA PRO A 254 -7.98 17.75 -28.96
C PRO A 254 -7.59 19.01 -28.18
N PHE A 255 -8.01 19.10 -26.91
CA PHE A 255 -7.67 20.20 -26.01
C PHE A 255 -6.16 20.36 -25.76
N LEU A 256 -5.37 19.29 -25.85
CA LEU A 256 -3.93 19.34 -25.62
C LEU A 256 -3.15 19.79 -26.85
N ASN A 257 -3.71 19.67 -28.06
CA ASN A 257 -3.03 20.02 -29.31
C ASN A 257 -2.59 21.49 -29.36
N ARG A 258 -3.28 22.39 -28.64
CA ARG A 258 -2.91 23.82 -28.51
C ARG A 258 -1.58 24.08 -27.81
N PHE A 259 -1.01 23.08 -27.12
CA PHE A 259 0.29 23.18 -26.47
C PHE A 259 1.43 22.59 -27.33
N GLY A 260 1.17 22.27 -28.60
CA GLY A 260 2.16 21.72 -29.54
C GLY A 260 2.80 20.43 -29.03
N THR A 261 4.11 20.30 -29.20
CA THR A 261 4.89 19.11 -28.76
C THR A 261 4.73 18.81 -27.27
N THR A 262 4.60 19.84 -26.44
CA THR A 262 4.36 19.68 -25.00
C THR A 262 2.99 19.05 -24.73
N GLY A 263 1.98 19.44 -25.50
CA GLY A 263 0.64 18.88 -25.47
C GLY A 263 0.60 17.41 -25.88
N ASP A 264 1.29 17.08 -26.97
CA ASP A 264 1.39 15.70 -27.47
C ASP A 264 2.04 14.76 -26.44
N LEU A 265 3.12 15.23 -25.80
CA LEU A 265 3.78 14.50 -24.72
C LEU A 265 2.84 14.33 -23.51
N ALA A 266 2.12 15.38 -23.10
CA ALA A 266 1.15 15.29 -22.01
C ALA A 266 -0.02 14.33 -22.35
N ALA A 267 -0.49 14.33 -23.59
CA ALA A 267 -1.53 13.40 -24.06
C ALA A 267 -1.03 11.95 -23.98
N ASN A 268 0.23 11.70 -24.35
CA ASN A 268 0.85 10.38 -24.21
C ASN A 268 0.97 9.94 -22.75
N GLU A 269 1.23 10.85 -21.81
CA GLU A 269 1.19 10.53 -20.38
C GLU A 269 -0.21 10.13 -19.92
N ILE A 270 -1.25 10.87 -20.31
CA ILE A 270 -2.63 10.55 -19.95
C ILE A 270 -3.00 9.17 -20.50
N LYS A 271 -2.65 8.88 -21.75
CA LYS A 271 -2.84 7.55 -22.35
C LYS A 271 -2.11 6.46 -21.55
N LEU A 272 -0.86 6.70 -21.15
CA LEU A 272 -0.08 5.77 -20.32
C LEU A 272 -0.77 5.53 -18.98
N ILE A 273 -1.27 6.58 -18.32
CA ILE A 273 -1.94 6.48 -17.04
C ILE A 273 -3.21 5.65 -17.16
N LEU A 274 -4.09 5.99 -18.11
CA LEU A 274 -5.41 5.35 -18.24
C LEU A 274 -5.33 3.91 -18.79
N ARG A 275 -4.29 3.59 -19.56
CA ARG A 275 -4.07 2.25 -20.11
C ARG A 275 -3.55 1.27 -19.06
N ASN A 276 -2.72 1.72 -18.12
CA ASN A 276 -2.04 0.84 -17.17
C ASN A 276 -2.67 0.92 -15.78
N LYS A 277 -3.03 -0.24 -15.20
CA LYS A 277 -3.70 -0.31 -13.88
C LYS A 277 -2.94 0.44 -12.77
N ARG A 278 -1.60 0.44 -12.84
CA ARG A 278 -0.73 0.98 -11.80
C ARG A 278 -0.69 2.51 -11.77
N PRO A 279 -0.27 3.23 -12.81
CA PRO A 279 -0.38 4.69 -12.80
C PRO A 279 -1.84 5.17 -12.71
N ASN A 280 -2.83 4.41 -13.22
CA ASN A 280 -4.26 4.72 -12.99
C ASN A 280 -4.66 4.72 -11.51
N SER A 281 -3.98 3.93 -10.65
CA SER A 281 -4.27 3.95 -9.21
C SER A 281 -3.95 5.30 -8.59
N ALA A 282 -2.98 6.07 -9.13
CA ALA A 282 -2.69 7.42 -8.65
C ALA A 282 -3.86 8.38 -8.90
N ILE A 283 -4.56 8.27 -10.04
CA ILE A 283 -5.79 9.05 -10.29
C ILE A 283 -6.88 8.63 -9.31
N LYS A 284 -7.14 7.32 -9.17
CA LYS A 284 -8.16 6.80 -8.26
C LYS A 284 -7.91 7.22 -6.81
N MET A 285 -6.65 7.14 -6.38
CA MET A 285 -6.22 7.61 -5.06
C MET A 285 -6.49 9.10 -4.91
N SER A 286 -6.18 9.91 -5.93
CA SER A 286 -6.47 11.35 -5.90
C SER A 286 -7.95 11.65 -5.73
N VAL A 287 -8.82 10.90 -6.41
CA VAL A 287 -10.28 11.01 -6.23
C VAL A 287 -10.71 10.61 -4.83
N LEU A 288 -10.17 9.53 -4.26
CA LEU A 288 -10.48 9.13 -2.88
C LEU A 288 -10.06 10.20 -1.86
N PHE A 289 -8.89 10.83 -2.05
CA PHE A 289 -8.41 11.89 -1.17
C PHE A 289 -9.22 13.19 -1.29
N LEU A 290 -10.03 13.38 -2.34
CA LEU A 290 -11.00 14.49 -2.37
C LEU A 290 -12.07 14.36 -1.27
N PHE A 291 -12.34 13.15 -0.76
CA PHE A 291 -13.27 12.95 0.36
C PHE A 291 -12.59 13.10 1.72
N TYR A 292 -11.28 13.33 1.76
CA TYR A 292 -10.52 13.39 3.01
C TYR A 292 -10.98 14.55 3.90
N GLY A 293 -11.41 15.68 3.31
CA GLY A 293 -11.99 16.80 4.06
C GLY A 293 -13.21 16.44 4.90
N LEU A 294 -14.07 15.52 4.45
CA LEU A 294 -15.26 15.11 5.19
C LEU A 294 -14.93 14.40 6.52
N ILE A 295 -13.75 13.81 6.63
CA ILE A 295 -13.29 13.12 7.85
C ILE A 295 -12.82 14.13 8.90
N PHE A 296 -12.17 15.21 8.47
CA PHE A 296 -11.50 16.17 9.35
C PHE A 296 -12.34 17.41 9.69
N TYR A 297 -13.05 17.97 8.70
CA TYR A 297 -13.78 19.23 8.89
C TYR A 297 -15.06 19.06 9.71
N ASN A 298 -15.56 17.83 9.87
CA ASN A 298 -16.71 17.56 10.75
C ASN A 298 -16.35 17.58 12.25
N LYS A 299 -15.08 17.74 12.62
CA LYS A 299 -14.62 17.72 14.02
C LYS A 299 -14.30 19.15 14.48
N PRO A 300 -15.16 19.79 15.31
CA PRO A 300 -14.96 21.18 15.74
C PRO A 300 -13.60 21.40 16.42
N ALA A 301 -13.17 20.43 17.23
CA ALA A 301 -11.87 20.43 17.89
C ALA A 301 -10.68 20.58 16.93
N MET A 302 -10.79 20.05 15.70
CA MET A 302 -9.74 20.12 14.68
C MET A 302 -9.79 21.41 13.86
N MET A 303 -10.91 22.14 13.86
CA MET A 303 -11.07 23.39 13.12
C MET A 303 -10.66 24.64 13.90
N HIS A 304 -10.33 24.53 15.20
CA HIS A 304 -9.82 25.66 15.99
C HIS A 304 -8.45 26.18 15.50
N THR A 305 -7.72 25.35 14.76
CA THR A 305 -6.43 25.69 14.15
C THR A 305 -6.46 25.39 12.65
N ASP A 306 -5.70 26.14 11.85
CA ASP A 306 -5.68 25.92 10.41
C ASP A 306 -4.81 24.72 9.99
N TYR A 307 -3.98 24.17 10.89
CA TYR A 307 -3.04 23.09 10.55
C TYR A 307 -3.68 21.88 9.88
N PRO A 308 -4.81 21.34 10.40
CA PRO A 308 -5.45 20.20 9.76
C PRO A 308 -6.01 20.56 8.38
N VAL A 309 -6.45 21.81 8.19
CA VAL A 309 -6.98 22.28 6.91
C VAL A 309 -5.85 22.50 5.88
N VAL A 310 -4.70 23.03 6.30
CA VAL A 310 -3.49 23.14 5.47
C VAL A 310 -3.02 21.74 5.04
N PHE A 311 -2.94 20.80 5.99
CA PHE A 311 -2.56 19.42 5.71
C PHE A 311 -3.53 18.75 4.73
N VAL A 312 -4.83 18.79 5.00
CA VAL A 312 -5.85 18.17 4.15
C VAL A 312 -5.89 18.83 2.77
N GLY A 313 -5.84 20.17 2.70
CA GLY A 313 -5.83 20.92 1.43
C GLY A 313 -4.62 20.58 0.56
N MET A 314 -3.46 20.33 1.18
CA MET A 314 -2.25 19.87 0.50
C MET A 314 -2.47 18.52 -0.17
N PHE A 315 -3.08 17.55 0.54
CA PHE A 315 -3.41 16.24 -0.03
C PHE A 315 -4.44 16.36 -1.14
N MET A 316 -5.57 17.02 -0.89
CA MET A 316 -6.67 17.11 -1.85
C MET A 316 -6.24 17.69 -3.19
N THR A 317 -5.37 18.70 -3.18
CA THR A 317 -4.93 19.39 -4.41
C THR A 317 -3.58 18.87 -4.96
N GLY A 318 -2.82 18.08 -4.20
CA GLY A 318 -1.43 17.73 -4.51
C GLY A 318 -1.07 16.25 -4.51
N ILE A 319 -1.95 15.37 -4.02
CA ILE A 319 -1.64 13.94 -3.85
C ILE A 319 -1.28 13.24 -5.16
N PHE A 320 -1.84 13.69 -6.29
CA PHE A 320 -1.47 13.19 -7.61
C PHE A 320 0.00 13.50 -7.92
N ILE A 321 0.44 14.74 -7.69
CA ILE A 321 1.81 15.20 -7.94
C ILE A 321 2.79 14.37 -7.10
N ILE A 322 2.49 14.19 -5.81
CA ILE A 322 3.34 13.44 -4.89
C ILE A 322 3.44 11.96 -5.32
N ASN A 323 2.31 11.30 -5.58
CA ASN A 323 2.30 9.88 -5.89
C ASN A 323 2.84 9.57 -7.29
N TYR A 324 2.39 10.32 -8.31
CA TYR A 324 2.76 10.05 -9.69
C TYR A 324 4.13 10.64 -10.05
N GLY A 325 4.45 11.85 -9.57
CA GLY A 325 5.63 12.59 -9.97
C GLY A 325 6.95 11.97 -9.52
N GLN A 326 7.02 11.35 -8.35
CA GLN A 326 8.24 10.67 -7.87
C GLN A 326 8.71 9.53 -8.80
N PHE A 327 7.78 8.95 -9.56
CA PHE A 327 8.00 7.82 -10.47
C PHE A 327 8.01 8.24 -11.94
N MET A 328 8.12 9.54 -12.23
CA MET A 328 7.96 10.10 -13.57
C MET A 328 8.70 9.34 -14.67
N PHE A 329 9.98 9.01 -14.46
CA PHE A 329 10.79 8.24 -15.41
C PHE A 329 10.54 6.73 -15.29
N SER A 330 10.31 6.25 -14.06
CA SER A 330 10.06 4.84 -13.78
C SER A 330 8.84 4.31 -14.53
N TRP A 331 7.80 5.13 -14.74
CA TRP A 331 6.62 4.77 -15.55
C TRP A 331 6.97 4.44 -17.00
N GLN A 332 8.07 4.98 -17.52
CA GLN A 332 8.51 4.83 -18.90
C GLN A 332 9.78 3.98 -19.02
N ALA A 333 10.21 3.35 -17.93
CA ALA A 333 11.46 2.61 -17.86
C ALA A 333 11.60 1.52 -18.95
N ALA A 334 10.49 0.96 -19.43
CA ALA A 334 10.50 -0.06 -20.49
C ALA A 334 10.94 0.49 -21.87
N HIS A 335 10.72 1.78 -22.14
CA HIS A 335 11.03 2.43 -23.43
C HIS A 335 11.89 3.68 -23.25
N PHE A 336 12.53 3.83 -22.09
CA PHE A 336 13.33 5.00 -21.74
C PHE A 336 14.52 5.21 -22.67
N ASP A 337 15.16 4.12 -23.13
CA ASP A 337 16.23 4.18 -24.12
C ASP A 337 15.76 4.81 -25.44
N GLY A 338 14.51 4.54 -25.86
CA GLY A 338 13.91 5.18 -27.02
C GLY A 338 13.68 6.68 -26.82
N LEU A 339 13.30 7.09 -25.61
CA LEU A 339 13.16 8.52 -25.28
C LEU A 339 14.50 9.27 -25.33
N LEU A 340 15.60 8.61 -24.99
CA LEU A 340 16.94 9.21 -25.03
C LEU A 340 17.50 9.39 -26.45
N VAL A 341 17.08 8.55 -27.41
CA VAL A 341 17.55 8.60 -28.80
C VAL A 341 16.63 9.42 -29.70
N ASN A 342 15.36 9.58 -29.32
CA ASN A 342 14.40 10.39 -30.06
C ASN A 342 14.77 11.87 -30.06
N LYS A 343 14.38 12.57 -31.14
CA LYS A 343 14.58 14.03 -31.32
C LYS A 343 13.63 14.89 -30.48
N ILE A 344 13.38 14.49 -29.22
CA ILE A 344 12.51 15.22 -28.29
C ILE A 344 13.40 16.03 -27.34
N LYS A 345 13.16 17.33 -27.23
CA LYS A 345 13.86 18.17 -26.24
C LYS A 345 13.39 17.78 -24.84
N PHE A 346 14.34 17.53 -23.94
CA PHE A 346 14.00 17.15 -22.57
C PHE A 346 13.27 18.27 -21.82
N ASN A 347 13.56 19.53 -22.16
CA ASN A 347 12.80 20.69 -21.75
C ASN A 347 11.28 20.53 -21.98
N ASP A 348 10.86 20.08 -23.17
CA ASP A 348 9.45 19.92 -23.52
C ASP A 348 8.83 18.73 -22.79
N PHE A 349 9.62 17.68 -22.52
CA PHE A 349 9.21 16.59 -21.64
C PHE A 349 8.90 17.07 -20.21
N LEU A 350 9.76 17.92 -19.63
CA LEU A 350 9.49 18.51 -18.32
C LEU A 350 8.27 19.44 -18.35
N LYS A 351 8.12 20.28 -19.37
CA LYS A 351 6.92 21.12 -19.55
C LYS A 351 5.64 20.29 -19.60
N ALA A 352 5.67 19.14 -20.29
CA ALA A 352 4.51 18.26 -20.40
C ALA A 352 4.07 17.73 -19.02
N LYS A 353 5.03 17.52 -18.12
CA LYS A 353 4.77 17.06 -16.75
C LYS A 353 4.19 18.17 -15.89
N TYR A 354 4.74 19.39 -15.99
CA TYR A 354 4.10 20.56 -15.38
C TYR A 354 2.68 20.76 -15.89
N LEU A 355 2.44 20.61 -17.20
CA LEU A 355 1.10 20.73 -17.79
C LEU A 355 0.15 19.67 -17.22
N LEU A 356 0.56 18.40 -17.20
CA LEU A 356 -0.22 17.30 -16.61
C LEU A 356 -0.58 17.57 -15.15
N PHE A 357 0.40 17.95 -14.32
CA PHE A 357 0.18 18.26 -12.91
C PHE A 357 -0.74 19.46 -12.73
N THR A 358 -0.57 20.50 -13.54
CA THR A 358 -1.45 21.68 -13.52
C THR A 358 -2.88 21.28 -13.82
N LEU A 359 -3.12 20.49 -14.87
CA LEU A 359 -4.48 20.06 -15.23
C LEU A 359 -5.14 19.24 -14.12
N VAL A 360 -4.45 18.23 -13.58
CA VAL A 360 -5.03 17.36 -12.55
C VAL A 360 -5.26 18.10 -11.24
N SER A 361 -4.30 18.90 -10.78
CA SER A 361 -4.44 19.69 -9.54
C SER A 361 -5.48 20.80 -9.67
N THR A 362 -5.63 21.41 -10.85
CA THR A 362 -6.67 22.42 -11.09
C THR A 362 -8.06 21.80 -11.05
N LEU A 363 -8.23 20.64 -11.68
CA LEU A 363 -9.48 19.88 -11.58
C LEU A 363 -9.77 19.49 -10.12
N ALA A 364 -8.75 19.00 -9.40
CA ALA A 364 -8.90 18.66 -7.99
C ALA A 364 -9.34 19.87 -7.14
N PHE A 365 -8.71 21.04 -7.31
CA PHE A 365 -9.10 22.28 -6.63
C PHE A 365 -10.54 22.71 -6.96
N ILE A 366 -10.96 22.65 -8.22
CA ILE A 366 -12.35 22.95 -8.59
C ILE A 366 -13.32 22.01 -7.86
N LEU A 367 -12.97 20.73 -7.76
CA LEU A 367 -13.75 19.74 -7.02
C LEU A 367 -13.71 19.94 -5.49
N THR A 368 -12.77 20.72 -4.96
CA THR A 368 -12.76 21.09 -3.54
C THR A 368 -13.60 22.32 -3.22
N ILE A 369 -14.09 23.08 -4.20
CA ILE A 369 -14.92 24.27 -3.98
C ILE A 369 -16.14 24.01 -3.08
N PRO A 370 -16.88 22.88 -3.19
CA PRO A 370 -18.03 22.60 -2.31
C PRO A 370 -17.69 22.57 -0.81
N TYR A 371 -16.42 22.39 -0.44
CA TYR A 371 -15.99 22.48 0.97
C TYR A 371 -16.09 23.88 1.57
N VAL A 372 -16.40 24.91 0.77
CA VAL A 372 -16.80 26.23 1.28
C VAL A 372 -17.98 26.16 2.25
N TYR A 373 -18.78 25.09 2.21
CA TYR A 373 -19.81 24.77 3.21
C TYR A 373 -19.27 24.79 4.65
N PHE A 374 -18.01 24.38 4.87
CA PHE A 374 -17.34 24.41 6.18
C PHE A 374 -16.72 25.78 6.53
N GLY A 375 -16.85 26.76 5.65
CA GLY A 375 -16.38 28.14 5.83
C GLY A 375 -15.44 28.62 4.73
N TRP A 376 -15.47 29.93 4.47
CA TRP A 376 -14.64 30.60 3.47
C TRP A 376 -13.13 30.41 3.69
N ARG A 377 -12.72 30.28 4.96
CA ARG A 377 -11.32 30.04 5.33
C ARG A 377 -10.79 28.72 4.75
N VAL A 378 -11.63 27.68 4.66
CA VAL A 378 -11.25 26.38 4.08
C VAL A 378 -10.93 26.52 2.59
N LEU A 379 -11.77 27.26 1.85
CA LEU A 379 -11.56 27.50 0.43
C LEU A 379 -10.28 28.29 0.15
N ILE A 380 -10.01 29.33 0.96
CA ILE A 380 -8.75 30.11 0.87
C ILE A 380 -7.55 29.21 1.10
N ILE A 381 -7.58 28.36 2.13
CA ILE A 381 -6.49 27.43 2.42
C ILE A 381 -6.30 26.42 1.29
N HIS A 382 -7.38 25.89 0.70
CA HIS A 382 -7.29 25.01 -0.48
C HIS A 382 -6.64 25.70 -1.67
N PHE A 383 -6.96 26.98 -1.90
CA PHE A 383 -6.34 27.76 -2.96
C PHE A 383 -4.85 28.00 -2.70
N VAL A 384 -4.48 28.36 -1.47
CA VAL A 384 -3.08 28.53 -1.05
C VAL A 384 -2.30 27.22 -1.24
N MET A 385 -2.87 26.09 -0.82
CA MET A 385 -2.26 24.76 -1.01
C MET A 385 -2.19 24.33 -2.46
N TYR A 386 -3.18 24.70 -3.28
CA TYR A 386 -3.12 24.51 -4.73
C TYR A 386 -1.93 25.26 -5.35
N LEU A 387 -1.72 26.53 -5.02
CA LEU A 387 -0.56 27.31 -5.48
C LEU A 387 0.76 26.70 -5.00
N TRP A 388 0.85 26.30 -3.72
CA TRP A 388 2.00 25.61 -3.17
C TRP A 388 2.31 24.31 -3.92
N ASN A 389 1.29 23.52 -4.22
CA ASN A 389 1.42 22.25 -4.93
C ASN A 389 1.95 22.44 -6.36
N LEU A 390 1.42 23.43 -7.09
CA LEU A 390 1.84 23.72 -8.46
C LEU A 390 3.26 24.29 -8.54
N GLY A 391 3.65 25.17 -7.61
CA GLY A 391 4.96 25.80 -7.61
C GLY A 391 6.01 24.93 -6.93
N VAL A 392 5.89 24.79 -5.62
CA VAL A 392 6.92 24.19 -4.75
C VAL A 392 6.96 22.67 -4.92
N ASN A 393 5.84 21.97 -4.67
CA ASN A 393 5.86 20.51 -4.65
C ASN A 393 6.16 19.91 -6.03
N THR A 394 5.64 20.50 -7.10
CA THR A 394 5.96 20.07 -8.46
C THR A 394 7.45 20.20 -8.77
N THR A 395 8.09 21.28 -8.37
CA THR A 395 9.53 21.47 -8.61
C THR A 395 10.35 20.46 -7.80
N ILE A 396 10.03 20.31 -6.51
CA ILE A 396 10.75 19.39 -5.62
C ILE A 396 10.59 17.94 -6.08
N ILE A 397 9.37 17.51 -6.46
CA ILE A 397 9.13 16.14 -6.90
C ILE A 397 9.91 15.83 -8.18
N LEU A 398 9.98 16.76 -9.13
CA LEU A 398 10.72 16.59 -10.37
C LEU A 398 12.24 16.55 -10.13
N TYR A 399 12.73 17.34 -9.18
CA TYR A 399 14.12 17.28 -8.75
C TYR A 399 14.47 15.90 -8.15
N PHE A 400 13.60 15.33 -7.32
CA PHE A 400 13.81 13.98 -6.79
C PHE A 400 13.58 12.88 -7.82
N ALA A 401 12.72 13.09 -8.81
CA ALA A 401 12.52 12.15 -9.91
C ALA A 401 13.84 11.92 -10.68
N ASN A 402 14.68 12.95 -10.87
CA ASN A 402 16.01 12.81 -11.49
C ASN A 402 16.98 11.92 -10.69
N ARG A 403 16.69 11.62 -9.42
CA ARG A 403 17.46 10.71 -8.56
C ARG A 403 16.85 9.32 -8.48
N ASN A 404 15.70 9.10 -9.12
CA ASN A 404 15.04 7.81 -9.14
C ASN A 404 15.46 6.99 -10.37
N SER A 405 16.33 6.01 -10.15
CA SER A 405 16.78 5.06 -11.17
C SER A 405 16.13 3.68 -11.04
N ARG A 406 15.05 3.55 -10.25
CA ARG A 406 14.37 2.26 -10.08
C ARG A 406 13.33 2.03 -11.18
N ARG A 407 13.46 0.91 -11.89
CA ARG A 407 12.50 0.46 -12.89
C ARG A 407 11.17 0.10 -12.24
N ILE A 408 10.07 0.48 -12.90
CA ILE A 408 8.73 -0.03 -12.61
C ILE A 408 8.25 -0.83 -13.82
N ASP A 409 7.83 -2.07 -13.59
CA ASP A 409 7.17 -2.87 -14.61
C ASP A 409 5.66 -2.63 -14.58
N LEU A 410 5.13 -2.11 -15.69
CA LEU A 410 3.71 -1.80 -15.86
C LEU A 410 2.86 -3.05 -16.19
N SER A 411 3.48 -4.15 -16.59
CA SER A 411 2.79 -5.40 -16.93
C SER A 411 2.26 -6.13 -15.68
N LYS A 412 2.86 -5.87 -14.51
CA LYS A 412 2.49 -6.47 -13.21
C LYS A 412 1.25 -5.79 -12.59
N GLY A 413 0.61 -6.49 -11.64
CA GLY A 413 -0.59 -5.99 -10.94
C GLY A 413 -0.35 -4.68 -10.19
N ALA A 414 -1.39 -3.85 -10.09
CA ALA A 414 -1.33 -2.53 -9.45
C ALA A 414 -1.51 -2.55 -7.92
N ALA A 415 -2.13 -3.61 -7.39
CA ALA A 415 -2.37 -3.75 -5.95
C ALA A 415 -1.12 -4.31 -5.28
N PHE A 416 -0.56 -3.54 -4.35
CA PHE A 416 0.51 -3.93 -3.41
C PHE A 416 1.86 -4.34 -3.98
N ASN A 417 2.10 -4.19 -5.28
CA ASN A 417 3.45 -4.33 -5.84
C ASN A 417 4.31 -3.10 -5.47
N TRP A 418 5.14 -3.22 -4.44
CA TRP A 418 6.09 -2.19 -4.00
C TRP A 418 7.36 -2.12 -4.86
N GLU A 419 7.45 -2.84 -5.99
CA GLU A 419 8.57 -2.72 -6.93
C GLU A 419 8.75 -1.26 -7.36
N GLY A 420 9.94 -0.69 -7.17
CA GLY A 420 10.21 0.72 -7.42
C GLY A 420 9.88 1.65 -6.25
N VAL A 421 8.99 1.26 -5.33
CA VAL A 421 8.69 1.99 -4.08
C VAL A 421 9.66 1.53 -2.99
N GLY A 422 10.85 2.13 -2.96
CA GLY A 422 11.80 1.92 -1.86
C GLY A 422 11.48 2.81 -0.65
N GLY A 423 12.10 2.53 0.51
CA GLY A 423 12.07 3.44 1.66
C GLY A 423 12.54 4.86 1.31
N THR A 424 13.38 5.02 0.29
CA THR A 424 13.78 6.32 -0.27
C THR A 424 12.59 7.14 -0.78
N GLN A 425 11.54 6.51 -1.33
CA GLN A 425 10.36 7.21 -1.87
C GLN A 425 9.45 7.72 -0.75
N TRP A 426 9.29 6.93 0.31
CA TRP A 426 8.64 7.37 1.55
C TRP A 426 9.41 8.52 2.20
N LEU A 427 10.74 8.42 2.24
CA LEU A 427 11.61 9.47 2.76
C LEU A 427 11.56 10.75 1.92
N ILE A 428 11.36 10.66 0.60
CA ILE A 428 11.16 11.81 -0.30
C ILE A 428 9.77 12.45 -0.12
N SER A 429 8.75 11.64 0.18
CA SER A 429 7.38 12.11 0.36
C SER A 429 7.20 12.88 1.67
N LEU A 430 7.93 12.52 2.74
CA LEU A 430 7.85 13.18 4.05
C LEU A 430 8.18 14.68 4.02
N PRO A 431 9.31 15.15 3.43
CA PRO A 431 9.60 16.57 3.29
C PRO A 431 8.49 17.33 2.58
N LEU A 432 7.92 16.75 1.52
CA LEU A 432 6.83 17.40 0.78
C LEU A 432 5.65 17.66 1.73
N LEU A 433 5.26 16.66 2.52
CA LEU A 433 4.12 16.76 3.45
C LEU A 433 4.36 17.72 4.61
N ILE A 434 5.59 17.74 5.14
CA ILE A 434 5.92 18.46 6.37
C ILE A 434 6.29 19.92 6.07
N THR A 435 6.90 20.21 4.93
CA THR A 435 7.38 21.56 4.58
C THR A 435 6.33 22.67 4.65
N PRO A 436 5.09 22.54 4.12
CA PRO A 436 4.10 23.61 4.26
C PRO A 436 3.70 23.84 5.72
N ILE A 437 3.66 22.78 6.53
CA ILE A 437 3.38 22.89 7.97
C ILE A 437 4.53 23.60 8.68
N LEU A 438 5.79 23.26 8.37
CA LEU A 438 6.97 23.91 8.97
C LEU A 438 7.04 25.40 8.62
N VAL A 439 6.62 25.79 7.41
CA VAL A 439 6.56 27.20 7.03
C VAL A 439 5.42 27.92 7.74
N TYR A 440 4.26 27.27 7.92
CA TYR A 440 3.10 27.88 8.56
C TYR A 440 3.19 27.95 10.11
N LEU A 441 3.81 26.95 10.75
CA LEU A 441 3.87 26.77 12.20
C LEU A 441 4.42 28.00 12.97
N PRO A 442 5.55 28.62 12.60
CA PRO A 442 6.05 29.81 13.30
C PRO A 442 5.03 30.96 13.31
N PHE A 443 4.35 31.21 12.19
CA PHE A 443 3.37 32.28 12.09
C PHE A 443 2.13 32.00 12.93
N SER A 444 1.66 30.76 12.94
CA SER A 444 0.52 30.40 13.77
C SER A 444 0.84 30.37 15.27
N LEU A 445 2.08 30.06 15.68
CA LEU A 445 2.50 30.16 17.09
C LEU A 445 2.58 31.62 17.56
N LEU A 446 2.94 32.54 16.65
CA LEU A 446 2.98 33.98 16.91
C LEU A 446 1.63 34.69 16.68
N HIS A 447 0.53 33.93 16.52
CA HIS A 447 -0.82 34.43 16.24
C HIS A 447 -1.00 35.20 14.90
N TYR A 448 -0.02 35.18 13.99
CA TYR A 448 -0.08 35.79 12.65
C TYR A 448 -0.53 34.78 11.57
N ARG A 449 -1.67 34.11 11.79
CA ARG A 449 -2.15 33.01 10.93
C ARG A 449 -2.30 33.38 9.45
N ASP A 450 -2.90 34.53 9.18
CA ASP A 450 -3.18 34.96 7.81
C ASP A 450 -1.89 35.34 7.06
N LEU A 451 -0.89 35.87 7.78
CA LEU A 451 0.44 36.12 7.23
C LEU A 451 1.15 34.81 6.87
N GLY A 452 0.99 33.77 7.68
CA GLY A 452 1.50 32.42 7.35
C GLY A 452 0.89 31.86 6.06
N LEU A 453 -0.42 32.01 5.86
CA LEU A 453 -1.08 31.62 4.60
C LEU A 453 -0.62 32.47 3.42
N ALA A 454 -0.45 33.78 3.61
CA ALA A 454 0.06 34.68 2.59
C ALA A 454 1.48 34.30 2.15
N VAL A 455 2.37 33.96 3.09
CA VAL A 455 3.74 33.52 2.80
C VAL A 455 3.73 32.21 1.99
N LEU A 456 2.90 31.24 2.37
CA LEU A 456 2.75 29.99 1.61
C LEU A 456 2.25 30.25 0.18
N GLY A 457 1.21 31.07 0.03
CA GLY A 457 0.63 31.42 -1.27
C GLY A 457 1.63 32.17 -2.14
N ALA A 458 2.34 33.15 -1.58
CA ALA A 458 3.37 33.92 -2.26
C ALA A 458 4.55 33.04 -2.70
N ALA A 459 5.03 32.14 -1.84
CA ALA A 459 6.09 31.21 -2.19
C ALA A 459 5.68 30.27 -3.35
N GLY A 460 4.46 29.74 -3.29
CA GLY A 460 3.88 28.96 -4.38
C GLY A 460 3.81 29.74 -5.69
N LEU A 461 3.29 30.96 -5.64
CA LEU A 461 3.15 31.84 -6.80
C LEU A 461 4.51 32.22 -7.41
N VAL A 462 5.49 32.61 -6.59
CA VAL A 462 6.84 32.94 -7.05
C VAL A 462 7.45 31.75 -7.79
N MET A 463 7.35 30.53 -7.23
CA MET A 463 7.85 29.31 -7.88
C MET A 463 7.16 29.01 -9.21
N ILE A 464 5.86 29.32 -9.34
CA ILE A 464 5.14 29.22 -10.62
C ILE A 464 5.67 30.23 -11.64
N LEU A 465 5.91 31.48 -11.22
CA LEU A 465 6.42 32.54 -12.11
C LEU A 465 7.84 32.23 -12.62
N ILE A 466 8.73 31.72 -11.77
CA ILE A 466 10.09 31.37 -12.15
C ILE A 466 10.22 29.98 -12.79
N ARG A 467 9.10 29.29 -13.07
CA ARG A 467 9.06 27.90 -13.58
C ARG A 467 9.95 27.67 -14.80
N SER A 468 10.00 28.62 -15.74
CA SER A 468 10.85 28.51 -16.94
C SER A 468 12.32 28.31 -16.58
N THR A 469 12.83 29.08 -15.62
CA THR A 469 14.22 28.97 -15.13
C THR A 469 14.45 27.66 -14.37
N LEU A 470 13.45 27.20 -13.60
CA LEU A 470 13.51 25.94 -12.86
C LEU A 470 13.56 24.74 -13.81
N ILE A 471 12.79 24.76 -14.89
CA ILE A 471 12.81 23.71 -15.93
C ILE A 471 14.22 23.59 -16.52
N ASN A 472 14.88 24.71 -16.85
CA ASN A 472 16.25 24.67 -17.39
C ASN A 472 17.25 24.09 -16.38
N LYS A 473 17.10 24.41 -15.08
CA LYS A 473 17.92 23.82 -14.02
C LYS A 473 17.68 22.31 -13.86
N LEU A 474 16.41 21.88 -13.91
CA LEU A 474 16.03 20.47 -13.84
C LEU A 474 16.54 19.68 -15.05
N GLU A 475 16.51 20.27 -16.24
CA GLU A 475 17.08 19.70 -17.46
C GLU A 475 18.60 19.52 -17.33
N ALA A 476 19.32 20.53 -16.86
CA ALA A 476 20.75 20.43 -16.61
C ALA A 476 21.09 19.34 -15.58
N ASP A 477 20.32 19.22 -14.48
CA ASP A 477 20.48 18.13 -13.50
C ASP A 477 20.16 16.75 -14.10
N PHE A 478 19.16 16.66 -14.98
CA PHE A 478 18.84 15.42 -15.70
C PHE A 478 20.00 14.96 -16.58
N TYR A 479 20.59 15.86 -17.38
CA TYR A 479 21.71 15.50 -18.27
C TYR A 479 22.92 14.95 -17.51
N LYS A 480 23.16 15.41 -16.27
CA LYS A 480 24.21 14.87 -15.39
C LYS A 480 23.92 13.44 -14.92
N ARG A 481 22.66 13.02 -14.88
CA ARG A 481 22.21 11.74 -14.27
C ARG A 481 21.60 10.77 -15.27
N LYS A 482 21.36 11.18 -16.53
CA LYS A 482 20.63 10.40 -17.54
C LYS A 482 21.17 8.98 -17.72
N TYR A 483 22.49 8.79 -17.69
CA TYR A 483 23.11 7.48 -17.85
C TYR A 483 22.91 6.59 -16.63
N THR A 484 22.94 7.16 -15.41
CA THR A 484 22.63 6.43 -14.18
C THR A 484 21.16 5.97 -14.15
N ILE A 485 20.25 6.80 -14.64
CA ILE A 485 18.83 6.45 -14.76
C ILE A 485 18.66 5.32 -15.79
N ALA A 486 19.26 5.46 -16.98
CA ALA A 486 19.20 4.44 -18.03
C ALA A 486 19.81 3.11 -17.59
N GLU A 487 20.99 3.11 -16.98
CA GLU A 487 21.61 1.90 -16.42
C GLU A 487 20.69 1.26 -15.38
N GLY A 488 20.12 2.06 -14.47
CA GLY A 488 19.16 1.60 -13.46
C GLY A 488 17.93 0.92 -14.06
N PHE A 489 17.43 1.39 -15.20
CA PHE A 489 16.28 0.79 -15.89
C PHE A 489 16.63 -0.46 -16.72
N ARG A 490 17.87 -0.57 -17.20
CA ARG A 490 18.35 -1.77 -17.90
C ARG A 490 18.60 -2.94 -16.93
N ASN A 491 18.98 -2.64 -15.69
CA ASN A 491 19.14 -3.62 -14.63
C ASN A 491 17.76 -4.10 -14.14
N LYS A 492 17.37 -5.32 -14.52
CA LYS A 492 16.11 -5.97 -14.12
C LYS A 492 16.11 -6.46 -12.69
#